data_AF-A0A5P8JUI7-F1
#
_entry.id   AF-A0A5P8JUI7-F1
#
_cell.length_a   1.000
_cell.length_b   1.000
_cell.length_c   1.000
_cell.angle_alpha   90.00
_cell.angle_beta   90.00
_cell.angle_gamma   90.00
#
_symmetry.space_group_name_H-M   'P 1'
#
loop_
_entity.id
_entity.type
_entity.pdbx_description
1 polymer ?
#
loop_
_entity_poly.entity_id
_entity_poly.type
_entity_poly.pdbx_seq_one_letter_code
_entity_poly.pdbx_strand_id
1 'polypeptide(L)'
;MKRDFSQLASGYIAALGGKANIDTMINCATRLRVLVKDLDAVQPASAFTDLGAVAVTTHHKMVQVIAGLDVPQIIQEMQVQLNGMCRPDQTLDEYGLTYDGERARILYECLGLPENVQLVTTTGSAVVVQVRDLEWVDPFDVMLQLGIGITSVDKHGRQVYVYMSGATSVAKELNHLIKKHH
;
A
#
# COMPACT_ATOMS: atom_id res chain seq x y z
N MET A 1 -6.37 -29.54 8.07
CA MET A 1 -7.41 -28.51 8.28
C MET A 1 -6.83 -27.20 7.77
N LYS A 2 -7.33 -26.63 6.67
CA LYS A 2 -6.87 -25.32 6.20
C LYS A 2 -7.40 -24.28 7.19
N ARG A 3 -6.54 -23.43 7.73
CA ARG A 3 -7.00 -22.24 8.48
C ARG A 3 -7.66 -21.31 7.48
N ASP A 4 -8.92 -20.95 7.71
CA ASP A 4 -9.62 -19.98 6.89
C ASP A 4 -9.23 -18.56 7.32
N PHE A 5 -8.18 -18.03 6.68
CA PHE A 5 -7.62 -16.72 7.00
C PHE A 5 -8.62 -15.58 6.78
N SER A 6 -9.57 -15.74 5.86
CA SER A 6 -10.64 -14.78 5.65
C SER A 6 -11.57 -14.69 6.86
N GLN A 7 -11.91 -15.83 7.47
CA GLN A 7 -12.76 -15.86 8.66
C GLN A 7 -12.00 -15.30 9.88
N LEU A 8 -10.71 -15.64 10.00
CA LEU A 8 -9.84 -15.06 11.02
C LEU A 8 -9.75 -13.54 10.88
N ALA A 9 -9.52 -13.03 9.67
CA ALA A 9 -9.47 -11.60 9.38
C ALA A 9 -10.77 -10.89 9.77
N SER A 10 -11.94 -11.46 9.43
CA SER A 10 -13.23 -10.92 9.87
C SER A 10 -13.36 -10.90 11.38
N GLY A 11 -12.92 -11.96 12.07
CA GLY A 11 -12.89 -12.05 13.52
C GLY A 11 -12.00 -10.99 14.15
N TYR A 12 -10.78 -10.81 13.64
CA TYR A 12 -9.85 -9.77 14.13
C TYR A 12 -10.41 -8.37 13.91
N ILE A 13 -11.00 -8.09 12.74
CA ILE A 13 -11.66 -6.80 12.48
C ILE A 13 -12.79 -6.55 13.46
N ALA A 14 -13.62 -7.56 13.73
CA ALA A 14 -14.72 -7.44 14.70
C ALA A 14 -14.21 -7.22 16.14
N ALA A 15 -13.13 -7.93 16.53
CA ALA A 15 -12.49 -7.79 17.83
C ALA A 15 -11.84 -6.40 18.01
N LEU A 16 -11.38 -5.77 16.93
CA LEU A 16 -10.84 -4.40 16.94
C LEU A 16 -11.91 -3.30 16.98
N GLY A 17 -13.20 -3.64 17.11
CA GLY A 17 -14.29 -2.66 17.10
C GLY A 17 -14.82 -2.33 15.69
N GLY A 18 -14.50 -3.17 14.71
CA GLY A 18 -14.98 -3.05 13.33
C GLY A 18 -14.12 -2.16 12.44
N LYS A 19 -14.46 -2.12 11.15
CA LYS A 19 -13.67 -1.43 10.11
C LYS A 19 -13.49 0.06 10.38
N ALA A 20 -14.52 0.71 10.95
CA ALA A 20 -14.51 2.16 11.21
C ALA A 20 -13.55 2.56 12.33
N ASN A 21 -13.26 1.63 13.26
CA ASN A 21 -12.40 1.86 14.42
C ASN A 21 -10.91 1.66 14.10
N ILE A 22 -10.60 0.91 13.05
CA ILE A 22 -9.23 0.69 12.59
C ILE A 22 -8.75 1.97 11.86
N ASP A 23 -7.65 2.54 12.33
CA ASP A 23 -7.04 3.72 11.73
C ASP A 23 -5.87 3.33 10.81
N THR A 24 -4.96 2.50 11.30
CA THR A 24 -3.79 2.05 10.54
C THR A 24 -3.34 0.69 11.03
N MET A 25 -2.84 -0.16 10.14
CA MET A 25 -2.21 -1.44 10.51
C MET A 25 -0.76 -1.44 10.04
N ILE A 26 0.14 -1.90 10.91
CA ILE A 26 1.56 -2.04 10.64
C ILE A 26 1.87 -3.54 10.60
N ASN A 27 2.55 -3.96 9.54
CA ASN A 27 3.01 -5.33 9.38
C ASN A 27 4.24 -5.60 10.27
N CYS A 28 4.21 -6.68 11.03
CA CYS A 28 5.45 -7.31 11.49
C CYS A 28 5.33 -8.81 11.20
N ALA A 29 6.47 -9.45 10.90
CA ALA A 29 6.53 -10.86 10.49
C ALA A 29 5.78 -11.84 11.42
N THR A 30 5.71 -11.54 12.71
CA THR A 30 5.04 -12.38 13.73
C THR A 30 4.06 -11.60 14.62
N ARG A 31 3.90 -10.29 14.38
CA ARG A 31 3.10 -9.39 15.21
C ARG A 31 2.26 -8.46 14.34
N LEU A 32 0.97 -8.45 14.59
CA LEU A 32 0.04 -7.48 14.01
C LEU A 32 -0.02 -6.28 14.95
N ARG A 33 0.32 -5.08 14.47
CA ARG A 33 0.15 -3.84 15.22
C ARG A 33 -0.95 -3.02 14.57
N VAL A 34 -2.00 -2.70 15.31
CA VAL A 34 -3.13 -1.92 14.83
C VAL A 34 -3.28 -0.67 15.66
N LEU A 35 -3.31 0.48 15.00
CA LEU A 35 -3.73 1.72 15.60
C LEU A 35 -5.26 1.81 15.49
N VAL A 36 -5.92 2.01 16.62
CA VAL A 36 -7.37 2.16 16.71
C VAL A 36 -7.75 3.60 17.07
N LYS A 37 -8.92 4.05 16.63
CA LYS A 37 -9.43 5.40 16.93
C LYS A 37 -9.94 5.46 18.36
N ASP A 38 -10.66 4.42 18.75
CA ASP A 38 -11.29 4.21 20.05
C ASP A 38 -10.84 2.87 20.65
N LEU A 39 -10.31 2.91 21.87
CA LEU A 39 -9.90 1.72 22.61
C LEU A 39 -11.07 1.01 23.26
N ASP A 40 -12.12 1.73 23.64
CA ASP A 40 -13.25 1.17 24.36
C ASP A 40 -14.11 0.27 23.46
N ALA A 41 -14.01 0.45 22.15
CA ALA A 41 -14.60 -0.42 21.15
C ALA A 41 -13.81 -1.72 20.89
N VAL A 42 -12.58 -1.85 21.43
CA VAL A 42 -11.74 -3.04 21.26
C VAL A 42 -12.14 -4.10 22.28
N GLN A 43 -12.36 -5.33 21.81
CA GLN A 43 -12.70 -6.47 22.64
C GLN A 43 -11.54 -6.88 23.57
N PRO A 44 -11.82 -7.59 24.68
CA PRO A 44 -10.77 -8.09 25.57
C PRO A 44 -9.83 -9.08 24.85
N ALA A 45 -8.62 -9.23 25.40
CA ALA A 45 -7.59 -10.12 24.86
C ALA A 45 -8.08 -11.55 24.60
N SER A 46 -9.06 -12.04 25.37
CA SER A 46 -9.69 -13.35 25.20
C SER A 46 -10.29 -13.55 23.80
N ALA A 47 -10.94 -12.51 23.25
CA ALA A 47 -11.55 -12.58 21.92
C ALA A 47 -10.50 -12.83 20.82
N PHE A 48 -9.27 -12.33 21.02
CA PHE A 48 -8.17 -12.53 20.08
C PHE A 48 -7.49 -13.88 20.29
N THR A 49 -7.37 -14.35 21.53
CA THR A 49 -6.81 -15.68 21.81
C THR A 49 -7.72 -16.80 21.33
N ASP A 50 -9.04 -16.59 21.35
CA ASP A 50 -10.03 -17.52 20.78
C ASP A 50 -9.90 -17.65 19.26
N LEU A 51 -9.41 -16.60 18.59
CA LEU A 51 -9.05 -16.58 17.17
C LEU A 51 -7.66 -17.17 16.89
N GLY A 52 -6.93 -17.61 17.90
CA GLY A 52 -5.60 -18.21 17.77
C GLY A 52 -4.43 -17.25 17.96
N ALA A 53 -4.66 -16.04 18.51
CA ALA A 53 -3.56 -15.22 18.99
C ALA A 53 -2.89 -15.87 20.21
N VAL A 54 -1.57 -15.81 20.27
CA VAL A 54 -0.75 -16.24 21.41
C VAL A 54 -0.84 -15.22 22.54
N ALA A 55 -0.81 -13.93 22.20
CA ALA A 55 -0.87 -12.86 23.17
C ALA A 55 -1.40 -11.58 22.52
N VAL A 56 -2.09 -10.75 23.32
CA VAL A 56 -2.51 -9.42 22.92
C VAL A 56 -2.12 -8.43 24.00
N THR A 57 -1.51 -7.33 23.60
CA THR A 57 -1.16 -6.22 24.48
C THR A 57 -1.65 -4.92 23.88
N THR A 58 -2.30 -4.10 24.68
CA THR A 58 -2.74 -2.76 24.30
C THR A 58 -1.83 -1.73 24.96
N HIS A 59 -1.43 -0.70 24.21
CA HIS A 59 -0.64 0.40 24.72
C HIS A 59 -1.11 1.71 24.11
N HIS A 60 -1.78 2.54 24.92
CA HIS A 60 -2.54 3.68 24.43
C HIS A 60 -3.42 3.22 23.26
N LYS A 61 -3.42 3.90 22.12
CA LYS A 61 -4.24 3.56 20.95
C LYS A 61 -3.70 2.42 20.09
N MET A 62 -2.61 1.76 20.50
CA MET A 62 -1.98 0.69 19.73
C MET A 62 -2.31 -0.68 20.32
N VAL A 63 -2.97 -1.52 19.53
CA VAL A 63 -3.24 -2.93 19.83
C VAL A 63 -2.17 -3.77 19.15
N GLN A 64 -1.46 -4.60 19.93
CA GLN A 64 -0.47 -5.54 19.41
C GLN A 64 -0.96 -6.95 19.62
N VAL A 65 -1.12 -7.68 18.52
CA VAL A 65 -1.58 -9.07 18.50
C VAL A 65 -0.44 -9.95 18.00
N ILE A 66 -0.07 -10.95 18.79
CA ILE A 66 0.97 -11.92 18.45
C ILE A 66 0.27 -13.20 18.01
N ALA A 67 0.26 -13.52 16.71
CA ALA A 67 -0.42 -14.70 16.16
C ALA A 67 0.52 -15.68 15.41
N GLY A 68 1.83 -15.44 15.43
CA GLY A 68 2.82 -16.33 14.84
C GLY A 68 3.03 -16.11 13.32
N LEU A 69 3.47 -17.15 12.61
CA LEU A 69 3.86 -17.08 11.19
C LEU A 69 2.71 -16.82 10.21
N ASP A 70 1.46 -16.92 10.70
CA ASP A 70 0.25 -16.73 9.89
C ASP A 70 -0.17 -15.25 9.78
N VAL A 71 0.50 -14.36 10.52
CA VAL A 71 0.20 -12.92 10.55
C VAL A 71 0.18 -12.27 9.16
N PRO A 72 1.14 -12.54 8.24
CA PRO A 72 1.11 -11.96 6.90
C PRO A 72 -0.17 -12.31 6.12
N GLN A 73 -0.66 -13.56 6.23
CA GLN A 73 -1.86 -14.01 5.53
C GLN A 73 -3.13 -13.41 6.12
N ILE A 74 -3.20 -13.30 7.46
CA ILE A 74 -4.32 -12.65 8.15
C ILE A 74 -4.39 -11.16 7.78
N ILE A 75 -3.25 -10.46 7.74
CA ILE A 75 -3.18 -9.05 7.33
C ILE A 75 -3.69 -8.88 5.92
N GLN A 76 -3.25 -9.73 4.98
CA GLN A 76 -3.67 -9.66 3.59
C GLN A 76 -5.20 -9.77 3.46
N GLU A 77 -5.81 -10.73 4.15
CA GLU A 77 -7.27 -10.89 4.18
C GLU A 77 -7.98 -9.71 4.86
N MET A 78 -7.42 -9.18 5.96
CA MET A 78 -7.96 -8.00 6.63
C MET A 78 -7.93 -6.78 5.70
N GLN A 79 -6.86 -6.59 4.92
CA GLN A 79 -6.72 -5.50 3.95
C GLN A 79 -7.77 -5.59 2.84
N VAL A 80 -8.00 -6.79 2.30
CA VAL A 80 -9.05 -7.05 1.31
C VAL A 80 -10.42 -6.68 1.89
N GLN A 81 -10.70 -7.08 3.13
CA GLN A 81 -11.98 -6.82 3.77
C GLN A 81 -12.17 -5.35 4.20
N LEU A 82 -11.11 -4.63 4.55
CA LEU A 82 -11.16 -3.21 4.93
C LEU A 82 -11.22 -2.27 3.72
N ASN A 83 -11.69 -2.73 2.55
CA ASN A 83 -11.85 -1.93 1.34
C ASN A 83 -10.55 -1.23 0.87
N GLY A 84 -9.37 -1.81 1.16
CA GLY A 84 -8.10 -1.20 0.80
C GLY A 84 -7.65 -0.03 1.71
N MET A 85 -8.22 0.12 2.91
CA MET A 85 -7.81 1.14 3.89
C MET A 85 -6.37 0.98 4.40
N CYS A 86 -5.72 -0.14 4.10
CA CYS A 86 -4.26 -0.27 4.20
C CYS A 86 -3.71 -0.34 2.78
N ARG A 87 -3.16 0.78 2.29
CA ARG A 87 -2.10 0.68 1.29
C ARG A 87 -0.97 -0.15 1.90
N PRO A 88 -0.29 -1.01 1.14
CA PRO A 88 0.76 -1.87 1.66
C PRO A 88 1.95 -1.17 2.34
N ASP A 89 1.96 0.16 2.52
CA ASP A 89 3.16 0.85 2.99
C ASP A 89 2.93 2.23 3.61
N GLN A 90 3.26 2.31 4.90
CA GLN A 90 4.01 3.44 5.45
C GLN A 90 5.31 2.94 6.11
N THR A 91 5.76 1.74 5.72
CA THR A 91 7.04 1.18 6.16
C THR A 91 8.06 1.49 5.10
N LEU A 92 8.90 2.49 5.37
CA LEU A 92 10.01 2.81 4.50
C LEU A 92 10.86 1.54 4.24
N ASP A 93 11.18 1.28 2.97
CA ASP A 93 12.07 0.20 2.53
C ASP A 93 13.51 0.42 3.04
N GLU A 94 14.43 -0.47 2.66
CA GLU A 94 15.85 -0.35 3.04
C GLU A 94 16.51 0.97 2.57
N TYR A 95 15.88 1.69 1.64
CA TYR A 95 16.28 2.99 1.10
C TYR A 95 15.50 4.17 1.68
N GLY A 96 14.61 3.94 2.64
CA GLY A 96 13.82 5.01 3.24
C GLY A 96 12.62 5.45 2.39
N LEU A 97 12.13 4.62 1.45
CA LEU A 97 11.03 4.92 0.54
C LEU A 97 9.76 4.14 0.89
N THR A 98 8.61 4.77 0.74
CA THR A 98 7.33 4.03 0.77
C THR A 98 7.17 3.21 -0.50
N TYR A 99 6.33 2.19 -0.52
CA TYR A 99 5.94 1.37 -1.67
C TYR A 99 5.44 2.22 -2.82
N ASP A 100 4.64 3.26 -2.54
CA ASP A 100 4.25 4.20 -3.58
C ASP A 100 5.44 5.07 -4.05
N GLY A 101 6.40 5.35 -3.17
CA GLY A 101 7.65 6.04 -3.48
C GLY A 101 8.63 5.22 -4.32
N GLU A 102 8.82 3.94 -4.01
CA GLU A 102 9.60 2.99 -4.80
C GLU A 102 8.97 2.81 -6.19
N ARG A 103 7.66 2.60 -6.24
CA ARG A 103 6.90 2.55 -7.51
C ARG A 103 7.03 3.84 -8.31
N ALA A 104 6.97 4.99 -7.66
CA ALA A 104 7.16 6.27 -8.31
C ALA A 104 8.58 6.45 -8.84
N ARG A 105 9.59 5.99 -8.10
CA ARG A 105 10.99 6.02 -8.55
C ARG A 105 11.20 5.14 -9.78
N ILE A 106 10.74 3.88 -9.72
CA ILE A 106 10.86 2.95 -10.86
C ILE A 106 10.13 3.51 -12.08
N LEU A 107 8.90 4.03 -11.88
CA LEU A 107 8.15 4.68 -12.94
C LEU A 107 8.89 5.90 -13.51
N TYR A 108 9.53 6.70 -12.65
CA TYR A 108 10.31 7.86 -13.06
C TYR A 108 11.55 7.48 -13.88
N GLU A 109 12.19 6.36 -13.56
CA GLU A 109 13.28 5.79 -14.35
C GLU A 109 12.81 5.38 -15.75
N CYS A 110 11.65 4.70 -15.83
CA CYS A 110 11.05 4.28 -17.10
C CYS A 110 10.63 5.44 -18.01
N LEU A 111 10.39 6.62 -17.43
CA LEU A 111 10.02 7.82 -18.17
C LEU A 111 11.23 8.60 -18.68
N GLY A 112 12.46 8.14 -18.38
CA GLY A 112 13.70 8.74 -18.89
C GLY A 112 14.20 9.94 -18.10
N LEU A 113 14.37 9.78 -16.77
CA LEU A 113 15.07 10.62 -15.77
C LEU A 113 15.56 12.06 -16.14
N PRO A 114 15.69 12.92 -15.11
CA PRO A 114 14.75 13.99 -14.77
C PRO A 114 14.43 14.99 -15.88
N GLU A 115 15.20 15.03 -16.95
CA GLU A 115 15.07 16.05 -18.00
C GLU A 115 13.88 15.82 -18.93
N ASN A 116 13.44 14.56 -19.05
CA ASN A 116 12.33 14.20 -19.92
C ASN A 116 10.96 14.53 -19.30
N VAL A 117 10.81 14.36 -17.99
CA VAL A 117 9.52 14.52 -17.33
C VAL A 117 9.26 15.99 -16.98
N GLN A 118 8.24 16.60 -17.59
CA GLN A 118 7.93 18.03 -17.44
C GLN A 118 6.82 18.30 -16.42
N LEU A 119 5.79 17.47 -16.43
CA LEU A 119 4.60 17.66 -15.59
C LEU A 119 3.96 16.31 -15.30
N VAL A 120 3.47 16.14 -14.07
CA VAL A 120 2.75 14.93 -13.66
C VAL A 120 1.41 15.32 -13.08
N THR A 121 0.35 14.85 -13.72
CA THR A 121 -1.03 14.99 -13.29
C THR A 121 -1.67 13.62 -13.12
N THR A 122 -2.89 13.59 -12.60
CA THR A 122 -3.64 12.34 -12.39
C THR A 122 -5.05 12.49 -12.90
N THR A 123 -5.53 11.50 -13.63
CA THR A 123 -6.91 11.45 -14.13
C THR A 123 -7.51 10.10 -13.79
N GLY A 124 -8.43 10.08 -12.83
CA GLY A 124 -9.06 8.83 -12.35
C GLY A 124 -8.00 7.85 -11.81
N SER A 125 -7.87 6.71 -12.49
CA SER A 125 -6.90 5.65 -12.20
C SER A 125 -5.60 5.74 -13.02
N ALA A 126 -5.41 6.82 -13.77
CA ALA A 126 -4.21 7.04 -14.58
C ALA A 126 -3.30 8.14 -14.02
N VAL A 127 -2.00 7.86 -13.99
CA VAL A 127 -0.94 8.86 -13.86
C VAL A 127 -0.67 9.41 -15.24
N VAL A 128 -0.86 10.71 -15.44
CA VAL A 128 -0.63 11.39 -16.71
C VAL A 128 0.69 12.13 -16.62
N VAL A 129 1.65 11.74 -17.45
CA VAL A 129 2.98 12.35 -17.47
C VAL A 129 3.19 13.06 -18.79
N GLN A 130 3.49 14.35 -18.71
CA GLN A 130 3.97 15.14 -19.83
C GLN A 130 5.47 14.90 -19.98
N VAL A 131 5.87 14.32 -21.11
CA VAL A 131 7.28 14.06 -21.44
C VAL A 131 7.76 15.01 -22.55
N ARG A 132 9.06 15.28 -22.58
CA ARG A 132 9.71 16.06 -23.64
C ARG A 132 9.82 15.23 -24.92
N ASP A 133 10.21 13.97 -24.75
CA ASP A 133 10.46 12.98 -25.78
C ASP A 133 9.85 11.62 -25.38
N LEU A 134 9.12 11.01 -26.32
CA LEU A 134 8.50 9.70 -26.14
C LEU A 134 9.49 8.55 -26.32
N GLU A 135 10.59 8.76 -27.04
CA GLU A 135 11.56 7.69 -27.33
C GLU A 135 12.34 7.28 -26.09
N TRP A 136 12.40 8.16 -25.08
CA TRP A 136 13.06 7.89 -23.80
C TRP A 136 12.14 7.13 -22.83
N VAL A 137 10.87 6.98 -23.19
CA VAL A 137 9.89 6.27 -22.37
C VAL A 137 9.92 4.80 -22.72
N ASP A 138 10.20 3.97 -21.72
CA ASP A 138 10.27 2.53 -21.87
C ASP A 138 8.98 1.94 -22.50
N PRO A 139 9.12 0.83 -23.25
CA PRO A 139 7.97 0.10 -23.78
C PRO A 139 7.08 -0.43 -22.66
N PHE A 140 5.77 -0.54 -22.93
CA PHE A 140 4.80 -1.05 -21.97
C PHE A 140 5.17 -2.44 -21.42
N ASP A 141 5.67 -3.34 -22.27
CA ASP A 141 6.06 -4.69 -21.86
C ASP A 141 7.15 -4.70 -20.79
N VAL A 142 8.11 -3.77 -20.89
CA VAL A 142 9.16 -3.58 -19.89
C VAL A 142 8.55 -3.08 -18.60
N MET A 143 7.71 -2.04 -18.67
CA MET A 143 7.05 -1.46 -17.50
C MET A 143 6.15 -2.46 -16.77
N LEU A 144 5.50 -3.37 -17.50
CA LEU A 144 4.63 -4.41 -16.96
C LEU A 144 5.45 -5.45 -16.17
N GLN A 145 6.65 -5.80 -16.63
CA GLN A 145 7.54 -6.76 -15.96
C GLN A 145 8.09 -6.26 -14.63
N LEU A 146 8.09 -4.95 -14.39
CA LEU A 146 8.58 -4.35 -13.14
C LEU A 146 7.65 -4.59 -11.95
N GLY A 147 6.44 -5.11 -12.17
CA GLY A 147 5.54 -5.48 -11.06
C GLY A 147 5.01 -4.29 -10.25
N ILE A 148 5.18 -3.05 -10.72
CA ILE A 148 4.75 -1.82 -10.03
C ILE A 148 3.23 -1.55 -10.13
N GLY A 149 2.44 -2.55 -10.54
CA GLY A 149 0.97 -2.48 -10.60
C GLY A 149 0.42 -1.67 -11.77
N ILE A 150 1.18 -1.53 -12.86
CA ILE A 150 0.69 -0.94 -14.12
C ILE A 150 -0.21 -1.96 -14.82
N THR A 151 -1.37 -1.50 -15.28
CA THR A 151 -2.36 -2.29 -16.01
C THR A 151 -2.35 -1.99 -17.51
N SER A 152 -2.18 -0.73 -17.89
CA SER A 152 -2.07 -0.30 -19.29
C SER A 152 -1.33 1.02 -19.38
N VAL A 153 -0.76 1.29 -20.56
CA VAL A 153 -0.12 2.57 -20.89
C VAL A 153 -0.61 3.05 -22.25
N ASP A 154 -1.25 4.22 -22.26
CA ASP A 154 -1.66 4.90 -23.48
C ASP A 154 -0.77 6.12 -23.74
N LYS A 155 -0.36 6.31 -24.99
CA LYS A 155 0.50 7.44 -25.40
C LYS A 155 -0.31 8.35 -26.34
N HIS A 156 -0.52 9.60 -25.92
CA HIS A 156 -1.23 10.61 -26.70
C HIS A 156 -0.34 11.84 -26.90
N GLY A 157 0.27 11.97 -28.08
CA GLY A 157 1.22 13.04 -28.35
C GLY A 157 2.38 12.99 -27.36
N ARG A 158 2.60 14.05 -26.58
CA ARG A 158 3.65 14.10 -25.54
C ARG A 158 3.17 13.70 -24.14
N GLN A 159 1.99 13.11 -24.04
CA GLN A 159 1.41 12.66 -22.79
C GLN A 159 1.38 11.14 -22.71
N VAL A 160 1.86 10.61 -21.60
CA VAL A 160 1.85 9.19 -21.28
C VAL A 160 0.85 8.98 -20.16
N TYR A 161 -0.18 8.18 -20.43
CA TYR A 161 -1.24 7.81 -19.50
C TYR A 161 -0.93 6.42 -18.97
N VAL A 162 -0.52 6.35 -17.70
CA VAL A 162 -0.14 5.10 -17.03
C VAL A 162 -1.25 4.70 -16.08
N TYR A 163 -2.04 3.70 -16.46
CA TYR A 163 -3.13 3.19 -15.62
C TYR A 163 -2.56 2.24 -14.56
N MET A 164 -2.78 2.56 -13.29
CA MET A 164 -2.25 1.77 -12.19
C MET A 164 -3.07 1.93 -10.91
N SER A 165 -3.03 0.91 -10.05
CA SER A 165 -3.65 1.00 -8.73
C SER A 165 -2.92 2.04 -7.86
N GLY A 166 -3.68 2.95 -7.25
CA GLY A 166 -3.09 3.99 -6.40
C GLY A 166 -2.39 5.12 -7.16
N ALA A 167 -2.74 5.36 -8.43
CA ALA A 167 -2.20 6.41 -9.29
C ALA A 167 -2.02 7.77 -8.59
N THR A 168 -3.00 8.22 -7.79
CA THR A 168 -2.92 9.48 -7.05
C THR A 168 -1.72 9.58 -6.12
N SER A 169 -1.36 8.49 -5.44
CA SER A 169 -0.23 8.51 -4.52
C SER A 169 1.10 8.35 -5.21
N VAL A 170 1.19 7.46 -6.19
CA VAL A 170 2.38 7.34 -7.03
C VAL A 170 2.70 8.68 -7.69
N ALA A 171 1.70 9.38 -8.24
CA ALA A 171 1.90 10.69 -8.85
C ALA A 171 2.34 11.77 -7.84
N LYS A 172 1.88 11.69 -6.59
CA LYS A 172 2.32 12.61 -5.52
C LYS A 172 3.79 12.40 -5.20
N GLU A 173 4.22 11.14 -5.07
CA GLU A 173 5.62 10.78 -4.86
C GLU A 173 6.49 11.15 -6.07
N LEU A 174 5.99 10.93 -7.29
CA LEU A 174 6.69 11.29 -8.53
C LEU A 174 6.90 12.81 -8.63
N ASN A 175 5.90 13.61 -8.26
CA ASN A 175 6.03 15.07 -8.14
C ASN A 175 7.04 15.48 -7.06
N HIS A 176 7.16 14.72 -5.97
CA HIS A 176 8.17 14.98 -4.94
C HIS A 176 9.59 14.72 -5.47
N LEU A 177 9.79 13.62 -6.22
CA LEU A 177 11.06 13.29 -6.86
C LEU A 177 11.49 14.35 -7.87
N ILE A 178 10.57 14.82 -8.73
CA ILE A 178 10.85 15.90 -9.70
C ILE A 178 11.35 17.17 -8.99
N LYS A 179 10.69 17.58 -7.90
CA LYS A 179 11.08 18.78 -7.13
C LYS A 179 12.43 18.66 -6.44
N LYS A 180 12.90 17.45 -6.15
CA LYS A 180 14.21 17.21 -5.51
C LYS A 180 15.37 17.29 -6.52
N HIS A 181 15.08 17.12 -7.80
CA HIS A 181 16.06 17.11 -8.90
C HIS A 181 16.06 18.40 -9.75
N HIS A 182 15.25 19.40 -9.37
CA HIS A 182 15.28 20.77 -9.90
C HIS A 182 16.04 21.71 -8.96
#